data_AF-A0A496LVJ2-F1
#
_entry.id   AF-A0A496LVJ2-F1
#
_cell.length_a   1.000
_cell.length_b   1.000
_cell.length_c   1.000
_cell.angle_alpha   90.00
_cell.angle_beta   90.00
_cell.angle_gamma   90.00
#
_symmetry.space_group_name_H-M   'P 1'
#
loop_
_entity.id
_entity.type
_entity.pdbx_description
1 polymer ?
#
loop_
_entity_poly.entity_id
_entity_poly.type
_entity_poly.pdbx_seq_one_letter_code
_entity_poly.pdbx_strand_id
1 'polypeptide(L)'
;MNTKAYFGKFGGQFVPETVMFALDELEAAYESIAKTAEFEAELDDLLKNYVGRPSPLYHAKRLSEHYGHEIYLKREDLNHTGAHKINNALAQALLAKKMGKKKVLAETGAGQHGVATATAAALLGLECDVYMGATDVERQQLNAFRMQLLGARVVSVEEGLKTLKEATTAAIQAWVNEIESAFYVIGSAVGPHPYPRIVRDFQSIIGRETKVQLKEYGVHPDYVIACVGGGSNAIGIFSAFLDDADVNLIGVEAAGLGAHTPYHAATLTKGRTGIIHGMKTIVLQDEYGMIEPVHSISAGLDYPGVGPEHAHLHESKRAAYYGVTDDECINALYLTSRLEGIIPAIESSHALAYLEKLCPNLTKKSVIVVNVSGRGDKDINTVMSYEKGKIYG
;
A
#
# COMPACT_ATOMS: atom_id res chain seq x y z
N MET A 1 -5.65 -20.89 20.30
CA MET A 1 -5.59 -19.72 19.41
C MET A 1 -5.00 -20.17 18.09
N ASN A 2 -5.63 -19.83 16.95
CA ASN A 2 -5.01 -20.01 15.64
C ASN A 2 -3.83 -19.04 15.52
N THR A 3 -2.63 -19.49 15.93
CA THR A 3 -1.42 -18.64 15.95
C THR A 3 -1.03 -18.14 14.56
N LYS A 4 -1.44 -18.85 13.49
CA LYS A 4 -1.16 -18.47 12.10
C LYS A 4 -1.88 -17.19 11.68
N ALA A 5 -3.00 -16.87 12.34
CA ALA A 5 -3.78 -15.68 12.04
C ALA A 5 -3.21 -14.40 12.68
N TYR A 6 -2.15 -14.50 13.49
CA TYR A 6 -1.63 -13.37 14.27
C TYR A 6 -0.14 -13.11 14.03
N PHE A 7 0.23 -11.84 14.01
CA PHE A 7 1.60 -11.33 14.13
C PHE A 7 1.78 -10.82 15.56
N GLY A 8 2.43 -11.61 16.41
CA GLY A 8 2.41 -11.39 17.85
C GLY A 8 0.96 -11.37 18.38
N LYS A 9 0.47 -10.20 18.77
CA LYS A 9 -0.91 -10.01 19.29
C LYS A 9 -1.88 -9.36 18.30
N PHE A 10 -1.43 -9.00 17.09
CA PHE A 10 -2.20 -8.29 16.06
C PHE A 10 -2.60 -9.24 14.92
N GLY A 11 -3.68 -8.97 14.21
CA GLY A 11 -4.24 -9.83 13.16
C GLY A 11 -5.59 -10.41 13.57
N GLY A 12 -5.81 -11.69 13.29
CA GLY A 12 -7.05 -12.42 13.57
C GLY A 12 -8.10 -12.30 12.46
N GLN A 13 -9.28 -12.84 12.75
CA GLN A 13 -10.46 -12.83 11.86
C GLN A 13 -11.65 -12.24 12.63
N PHE A 14 -11.68 -10.93 12.78
CA PHE A 14 -12.74 -10.21 13.50
C PHE A 14 -13.91 -9.87 12.57
N VAL A 15 -14.49 -10.91 11.97
CA VAL A 15 -15.57 -10.82 10.98
C VAL A 15 -16.80 -11.62 11.43
N PRO A 16 -17.99 -11.36 10.86
CA PRO A 16 -19.16 -12.22 11.08
C PRO A 16 -18.91 -13.66 10.64
N GLU A 17 -19.57 -14.62 11.30
CA GLU A 17 -19.47 -16.06 11.00
C GLU A 17 -19.74 -16.38 9.52
N THR A 18 -20.65 -15.61 8.89
CA THR A 18 -21.02 -15.77 7.48
C THR A 18 -19.85 -15.60 6.51
N VAL A 19 -18.76 -14.96 6.95
CA VAL A 19 -17.56 -14.68 6.13
C VAL A 19 -16.45 -15.70 6.38
N MET A 20 -16.51 -16.47 7.47
CA MET A 20 -15.45 -17.39 7.88
C MET A 20 -15.17 -18.45 6.82
N PHE A 21 -16.23 -19.02 6.23
CA PHE A 21 -16.09 -20.02 5.16
C PHE A 21 -15.26 -19.51 3.98
N ALA A 22 -15.43 -18.25 3.58
CA ALA A 22 -14.71 -17.70 2.45
C ALA A 22 -13.26 -17.34 2.77
N LEU A 23 -12.97 -16.97 4.02
CA LEU A 23 -11.60 -16.80 4.48
C LEU A 23 -10.86 -18.14 4.56
N ASP A 24 -11.55 -19.19 5.00
CA ASP A 24 -11.00 -20.55 5.05
C ASP A 24 -10.80 -21.12 3.64
N GLU A 25 -11.76 -20.91 2.72
CA GLU A 25 -11.62 -21.23 1.29
C GLU A 25 -10.41 -20.51 0.68
N LEU A 26 -10.26 -19.21 0.96
CA LEU A 26 -9.13 -18.40 0.50
C LEU A 26 -7.79 -18.90 1.07
N GLU A 27 -7.73 -19.21 2.36
CA GLU A 27 -6.50 -19.74 2.99
C GLU A 27 -6.13 -21.10 2.39
N ALA A 28 -7.10 -22.00 2.25
CA ALA A 28 -6.88 -23.30 1.64
C ALA A 28 -6.42 -23.19 0.18
N ALA A 29 -7.04 -22.31 -0.61
CA ALA A 29 -6.65 -22.06 -1.99
C ALA A 29 -5.24 -21.44 -2.07
N TYR A 30 -4.92 -20.51 -1.18
CA TYR A 30 -3.58 -19.92 -1.13
C TYR A 30 -2.51 -20.97 -0.85
N GLU A 31 -2.71 -21.83 0.15
CA GLU A 31 -1.73 -22.88 0.51
C GLU A 31 -1.62 -23.98 -0.55
N SER A 32 -2.72 -24.32 -1.23
CA SER A 32 -2.75 -25.44 -2.19
C SER A 32 -2.49 -25.04 -3.64
N ILE A 33 -2.76 -23.79 -4.02
CA ILE A 33 -2.63 -23.30 -5.40
C ILE A 33 -1.46 -22.32 -5.50
N ALA A 34 -1.47 -21.25 -4.70
CA ALA A 34 -0.52 -20.14 -4.87
C ALA A 34 0.93 -20.51 -4.50
N LYS A 35 1.13 -21.63 -3.78
CA LYS A 35 2.44 -22.18 -3.43
C LYS A 35 2.93 -23.28 -4.38
N THR A 36 2.23 -23.52 -5.49
CA THR A 36 2.65 -24.49 -6.50
C THR A 36 3.63 -23.88 -7.50
N ALA A 37 4.56 -24.69 -8.01
CA ALA A 37 5.50 -24.24 -9.04
C ALA A 37 4.79 -23.79 -10.34
N GLU A 38 3.62 -24.35 -10.64
CA GLU A 38 2.81 -23.91 -11.78
C GLU A 38 2.30 -22.48 -11.58
N PHE A 39 1.71 -22.17 -10.42
CA PHE A 39 1.22 -20.83 -10.12
C PHE A 39 2.38 -19.82 -10.07
N GLU A 40 3.49 -20.17 -9.42
CA GLU A 40 4.67 -19.31 -9.35
C GLU A 40 5.22 -19.02 -10.74
N ALA A 41 5.33 -20.02 -11.62
CA ALA A 41 5.81 -19.82 -12.99
C ALA A 41 4.87 -18.93 -13.82
N GLU A 42 3.55 -19.12 -13.70
CA GLU A 42 2.57 -18.29 -14.41
C GLU A 42 2.58 -16.85 -13.87
N LEU A 43 2.65 -16.66 -12.55
CA LEU A 43 2.77 -15.33 -11.96
C LEU A 43 4.07 -14.65 -12.36
N ASP A 44 5.21 -15.35 -12.31
CA ASP A 44 6.51 -14.80 -12.69
C ASP A 44 6.56 -14.41 -14.18
N ASP A 45 5.94 -15.19 -15.07
CA ASP A 45 5.79 -14.83 -16.49
C ASP A 45 5.01 -13.52 -16.65
N LEU A 46 3.88 -13.37 -15.96
CA LEU A 46 3.07 -12.16 -16.00
C LEU A 46 3.81 -10.96 -15.38
N LEU A 47 4.49 -11.16 -14.24
CA LEU A 47 5.29 -10.11 -13.61
C LEU A 47 6.41 -9.63 -14.53
N LYS A 48 7.09 -10.55 -15.21
CA LYS A 48 8.18 -10.21 -16.14
C LYS A 48 7.67 -9.57 -17.43
N ASN A 49 6.77 -10.24 -18.13
CA ASN A 49 6.42 -9.91 -19.51
C ASN A 49 5.24 -8.94 -19.63
N TYR A 50 4.35 -8.89 -18.64
CA TYR A 50 3.20 -7.97 -18.64
C TYR A 50 3.41 -6.76 -17.71
N VAL A 51 3.93 -6.98 -16.49
CA VAL A 51 4.19 -5.87 -15.55
C VAL A 51 5.49 -5.13 -15.86
N GLY A 52 6.52 -5.84 -16.34
CA GLY A 52 7.84 -5.28 -16.66
C GLY A 52 8.86 -5.43 -15.52
N ARG A 53 8.72 -6.44 -14.66
CA ARG A 53 9.67 -6.73 -13.57
C ARG A 53 10.96 -7.39 -14.10
N PRO A 54 12.12 -7.22 -13.42
CA PRO A 54 12.30 -6.48 -12.17
C PRO A 54 12.25 -4.98 -12.34
N SER A 55 11.64 -4.27 -11.39
CA SER A 55 11.69 -2.81 -11.40
C SER A 55 13.12 -2.34 -11.05
N PRO A 56 13.67 -1.29 -11.67
CA PRO A 56 15.03 -0.84 -11.39
C PRO A 56 15.24 -0.41 -9.93
N LEU A 57 16.46 -0.60 -9.43
CA LEU A 57 17.00 0.13 -8.28
C LEU A 57 17.90 1.25 -8.82
N TYR A 58 17.45 2.49 -8.71
CA TYR A 58 18.11 3.65 -9.31
C TYR A 58 18.94 4.40 -8.26
N HIS A 59 20.25 4.54 -8.49
CA HIS A 59 21.09 5.43 -7.69
C HIS A 59 20.81 6.89 -8.06
N ALA A 60 20.07 7.59 -7.19
CA ALA A 60 19.69 8.99 -7.37
C ALA A 60 20.85 9.92 -6.99
N LYS A 61 21.78 10.12 -7.93
CA LYS A 61 23.04 10.83 -7.67
C LYS A 61 22.84 12.27 -7.20
N ARG A 62 21.86 12.99 -7.72
CA ARG A 62 21.65 14.40 -7.39
C ARG A 62 20.98 14.56 -6.04
N LEU A 63 20.06 13.67 -5.67
CA LEU A 63 19.57 13.54 -4.29
C LEU A 63 20.70 13.13 -3.35
N SER A 64 21.56 12.22 -3.77
CA SER A 64 22.70 11.75 -2.96
C SER A 64 23.67 12.88 -2.67
N GLU A 65 24.01 13.68 -3.68
CA GLU A 65 24.81 14.90 -3.54
C GLU A 65 24.12 15.94 -2.64
N HIS A 66 22.80 16.13 -2.80
CA HIS A 66 22.02 17.07 -2.01
C HIS A 66 22.02 16.73 -0.51
N TYR A 67 21.87 15.45 -0.17
CA TYR A 67 21.78 14.98 1.21
C TYR A 67 23.12 14.53 1.81
N GLY A 68 24.15 14.30 1.00
CA GLY A 68 25.45 13.80 1.47
C GLY A 68 25.50 12.29 1.78
N HIS A 69 24.48 11.52 1.36
CA HIS A 69 24.35 10.08 1.57
C HIS A 69 24.09 9.35 0.24
N GLU A 70 24.31 8.04 0.15
CA GLU A 70 23.97 7.28 -1.07
C GLU A 70 22.48 6.93 -1.06
N ILE A 71 21.71 7.51 -1.98
CA ILE A 71 20.25 7.34 -2.03
C ILE A 71 19.89 6.50 -3.25
N TYR A 72 19.20 5.38 -2.99
CA TYR A 72 18.69 4.47 -4.00
C TYR A 72 17.17 4.47 -4.00
N LEU A 73 16.57 4.60 -5.17
CA LEU A 73 15.13 4.60 -5.38
C LEU A 73 14.71 3.25 -5.97
N LYS A 74 13.89 2.49 -5.25
CA LYS A 74 13.24 1.28 -5.80
C LYS A 74 12.04 1.73 -6.64
N ARG A 75 12.11 1.52 -7.96
CA ARG A 75 11.27 2.19 -8.97
C ARG A 75 9.95 1.47 -9.27
N GLU A 76 9.11 1.24 -8.26
CA GLU A 76 7.77 0.65 -8.47
C GLU A 76 6.82 1.58 -9.25
N ASP A 77 7.17 2.84 -9.42
CA ASP A 77 6.52 3.82 -10.30
C ASP A 77 6.57 3.45 -11.79
N LEU A 78 7.55 2.61 -12.18
CA LEU A 78 7.73 2.14 -13.56
C LEU A 78 6.95 0.88 -13.89
N ASN A 79 6.34 0.23 -12.90
CA ASN A 79 5.50 -0.94 -13.16
C ASN A 79 4.35 -0.58 -14.10
N HIS A 80 3.85 -1.55 -14.86
CA HIS A 80 2.55 -1.40 -15.52
C HIS A 80 1.49 -0.93 -14.52
N THR A 81 0.53 -0.14 -15.01
CA THR A 81 -0.43 0.68 -14.26
C THR A 81 0.16 1.86 -13.45
N GLY A 82 1.44 1.84 -13.11
CA GLY A 82 2.19 2.96 -12.51
C GLY A 82 2.42 2.89 -11.00
N ALA A 83 2.24 1.73 -10.37
CA ALA A 83 2.45 1.54 -8.94
C ALA A 83 2.71 0.08 -8.55
N HIS A 84 3.19 -0.15 -7.32
CA HIS A 84 3.34 -1.47 -6.71
C HIS A 84 2.04 -2.29 -6.60
N LYS A 85 0.86 -1.66 -6.74
CA LYS A 85 -0.45 -2.32 -6.57
C LYS A 85 -0.68 -3.47 -7.55
N ILE A 86 -0.11 -3.38 -8.75
CA ILE A 86 -0.27 -4.41 -9.79
C ILE A 86 0.30 -5.76 -9.38
N ASN A 87 1.35 -5.81 -8.55
CA ASN A 87 1.94 -7.06 -8.05
C ASN A 87 0.87 -7.90 -7.33
N ASN A 88 0.18 -7.27 -6.39
CA ASN A 88 -0.84 -7.89 -5.56
C ASN A 88 -2.13 -8.16 -6.34
N ALA A 89 -2.60 -7.17 -7.11
CA ALA A 89 -3.86 -7.28 -7.86
C ALA A 89 -3.80 -8.43 -8.88
N LEU A 90 -2.69 -8.54 -9.61
CA LEU A 90 -2.48 -9.59 -10.59
C LEU A 90 -2.40 -10.98 -9.95
N ALA A 91 -1.65 -11.12 -8.85
CA ALA A 91 -1.53 -12.38 -8.14
C ALA A 91 -2.86 -12.85 -7.53
N GLN A 92 -3.61 -11.95 -6.89
CA GLN A 92 -4.93 -12.28 -6.34
C GLN A 92 -5.96 -12.58 -7.43
N ALA A 93 -5.97 -11.84 -8.54
CA ALA A 93 -6.88 -12.15 -9.66
C ALA A 93 -6.53 -13.49 -10.33
N LEU A 94 -5.25 -13.84 -10.43
CA LEU A 94 -4.82 -15.16 -10.89
C LEU A 94 -5.30 -16.26 -9.94
N LEU A 95 -5.15 -16.04 -8.62
CA LEU A 95 -5.68 -16.96 -7.61
C LEU A 95 -7.20 -17.12 -7.73
N ALA A 96 -7.94 -16.02 -7.86
CA ALA A 96 -9.39 -16.02 -8.07
C ALA A 96 -9.79 -16.85 -9.29
N LYS A 97 -9.09 -16.69 -10.41
CA LYS A 97 -9.31 -17.48 -11.63
C LYS A 97 -9.05 -18.97 -11.41
N LYS A 98 -7.96 -19.32 -10.72
CA LYS A 98 -7.61 -20.72 -10.42
C LYS A 98 -8.59 -21.35 -9.40
N MET A 99 -9.21 -20.53 -8.53
CA MET A 99 -10.33 -20.92 -7.68
C MET A 99 -11.66 -21.07 -8.44
N GLY A 100 -11.71 -20.76 -9.74
CA GLY A 100 -12.90 -20.85 -10.57
C GLY A 100 -13.87 -19.67 -10.44
N LYS A 101 -13.51 -18.63 -9.67
CA LYS A 101 -14.32 -17.41 -9.52
C LYS A 101 -14.40 -16.68 -10.87
N LYS A 102 -15.54 -16.04 -11.14
CA LYS A 102 -15.80 -15.35 -12.42
C LYS A 102 -15.75 -13.83 -12.30
N LYS A 103 -15.81 -13.34 -11.07
CA LYS A 103 -15.91 -11.92 -10.74
C LYS A 103 -14.95 -11.57 -9.61
N VAL A 104 -14.34 -10.40 -9.72
CA VAL A 104 -13.54 -9.79 -8.66
C VAL A 104 -14.17 -8.48 -8.19
N LEU A 105 -14.06 -8.23 -6.90
CA LEU A 105 -14.47 -6.98 -6.24
C LEU A 105 -13.22 -6.32 -5.66
N ALA A 106 -13.16 -4.99 -5.69
CA ALA A 106 -12.12 -4.24 -4.99
C ALA A 106 -12.66 -2.91 -4.48
N GLU A 107 -11.98 -2.33 -3.48
CA GLU A 107 -12.14 -0.95 -3.05
C GLU A 107 -11.02 -0.07 -3.64
N THR A 108 -11.21 1.25 -3.72
CA THR A 108 -10.10 2.15 -4.01
C THR A 108 -10.37 3.57 -3.49
N GLY A 109 -9.30 4.25 -3.06
CA GLY A 109 -9.30 5.69 -2.75
C GLY A 109 -8.68 6.45 -3.93
N ALA A 110 -7.35 6.60 -3.94
CA ALA A 110 -6.58 7.22 -5.03
C ALA A 110 -6.75 6.62 -6.45
N GLY A 111 -7.52 5.53 -6.60
CA GLY A 111 -7.78 4.87 -7.88
C GLY A 111 -6.72 3.86 -8.34
N GLN A 112 -5.50 3.87 -7.77
CA GLN A 112 -4.42 2.99 -8.24
C GLN A 112 -4.70 1.49 -8.02
N HIS A 113 -5.27 1.12 -6.86
CA HIS A 113 -5.67 -0.28 -6.62
C HIS A 113 -6.81 -0.69 -7.56
N GLY A 114 -7.82 0.16 -7.70
CA GLY A 114 -8.92 -0.07 -8.63
C GLY A 114 -8.46 -0.27 -10.07
N VAL A 115 -7.57 0.59 -10.58
CA VAL A 115 -6.98 0.44 -11.93
C VAL A 115 -6.17 -0.85 -12.04
N ALA A 116 -5.38 -1.21 -11.01
CA ALA A 116 -4.62 -2.46 -11.01
C ALA A 116 -5.53 -3.70 -11.05
N THR A 117 -6.59 -3.73 -10.24
CA THR A 117 -7.58 -4.82 -10.23
C THR A 117 -8.34 -4.90 -11.54
N ALA A 118 -8.81 -3.77 -12.08
CA ALA A 118 -9.47 -3.72 -13.39
C ALA A 118 -8.55 -4.22 -14.51
N THR A 119 -7.27 -3.85 -14.46
CA THR A 119 -6.25 -4.31 -15.42
C THR A 119 -6.05 -5.82 -15.34
N ALA A 120 -5.91 -6.37 -14.13
CA ALA A 120 -5.72 -7.80 -13.92
C ALA A 120 -6.97 -8.61 -14.32
N ALA A 121 -8.16 -8.11 -13.98
CA ALA A 121 -9.42 -8.74 -14.34
C ALA A 121 -9.63 -8.78 -15.86
N ALA A 122 -9.39 -7.66 -16.55
CA ALA A 122 -9.46 -7.59 -18.01
C ALA A 122 -8.50 -8.57 -18.68
N LEU A 123 -7.24 -8.65 -18.21
CA LEU A 123 -6.25 -9.59 -18.73
C LEU A 123 -6.67 -11.05 -18.54
N LEU A 124 -7.23 -11.38 -17.38
CA LEU A 124 -7.53 -12.76 -16.98
C LEU A 124 -8.93 -13.24 -17.39
N GLY A 125 -9.77 -12.33 -17.91
CA GLY A 125 -11.13 -12.62 -18.35
C GLY A 125 -12.13 -12.72 -17.19
N LEU A 126 -12.00 -11.84 -16.19
CA LEU A 126 -12.88 -11.76 -15.02
C LEU A 126 -13.73 -10.49 -15.07
N GLU A 127 -14.98 -10.58 -14.61
CA GLU A 127 -15.80 -9.39 -14.32
C GLU A 127 -15.18 -8.61 -13.15
N CYS A 128 -15.30 -7.28 -13.16
CA CYS A 128 -14.70 -6.44 -12.13
C CYS A 128 -15.64 -5.33 -11.68
N ASP A 129 -15.95 -5.31 -10.38
CA ASP A 129 -16.54 -4.16 -9.72
C ASP A 129 -15.50 -3.48 -8.82
N VAL A 130 -15.41 -2.15 -8.92
CA VAL A 130 -14.56 -1.35 -8.04
C VAL A 130 -15.41 -0.34 -7.28
N TYR A 131 -15.42 -0.45 -5.96
CA TYR A 131 -16.07 0.48 -5.05
C TYR A 131 -15.14 1.66 -4.77
N MET A 132 -15.65 2.88 -4.95
CA MET A 132 -14.88 4.10 -4.79
C MET A 132 -15.77 5.17 -4.16
N GLY A 133 -15.28 5.87 -3.14
CA GLY A 133 -16.03 6.93 -2.51
C GLY A 133 -16.31 8.08 -3.49
N ALA A 134 -17.49 8.68 -3.46
CA ALA A 134 -17.88 9.69 -4.45
C ALA A 134 -16.92 10.91 -4.47
N THR A 135 -16.42 11.32 -3.31
CA THR A 135 -15.40 12.38 -3.20
C THR A 135 -14.12 11.98 -3.91
N ASP A 136 -13.70 10.72 -3.79
CA ASP A 136 -12.53 10.20 -4.48
C ASP A 136 -12.77 10.04 -5.99
N VAL A 137 -13.98 9.64 -6.42
CA VAL A 137 -14.36 9.58 -7.85
C VAL A 137 -14.18 10.95 -8.50
N GLU A 138 -14.61 12.02 -7.84
CA GLU A 138 -14.45 13.40 -8.34
C GLU A 138 -12.98 13.84 -8.36
N ARG A 139 -12.23 13.57 -7.29
CA ARG A 139 -10.80 13.95 -7.21
C ARG A 139 -9.91 13.18 -8.17
N GLN A 140 -10.27 11.94 -8.46
CA GLN A 140 -9.45 10.99 -9.22
C GLN A 140 -10.17 10.53 -10.49
N GLN A 141 -10.90 11.44 -11.14
CA GLN A 141 -11.67 11.17 -12.38
C GLN A 141 -10.85 10.44 -13.44
N LEU A 142 -9.56 10.76 -13.59
CA LEU A 142 -8.67 10.07 -14.53
C LEU A 142 -8.59 8.56 -14.25
N ASN A 143 -8.45 8.16 -12.98
CA ASN A 143 -8.39 6.75 -12.63
C ASN A 143 -9.77 6.09 -12.69
N ALA A 144 -10.85 6.79 -12.31
CA ALA A 144 -12.21 6.31 -12.50
C ALA A 144 -12.50 5.97 -13.98
N PHE A 145 -12.14 6.87 -14.88
CA PHE A 145 -12.27 6.65 -16.32
C PHE A 145 -11.38 5.52 -16.85
N ARG A 146 -10.13 5.41 -16.37
CA ARG A 146 -9.23 4.30 -16.73
C ARG A 146 -9.82 2.94 -16.34
N MET A 147 -10.46 2.83 -15.17
CA MET A 147 -11.14 1.60 -14.75
C MET A 147 -12.29 1.24 -15.69
N GLN A 148 -13.12 2.21 -16.06
CA GLN A 148 -14.22 2.00 -17.01
C GLN A 148 -13.72 1.60 -18.40
N LEU A 149 -12.63 2.21 -18.88
CA LEU A 149 -11.98 1.86 -20.14
C LEU A 149 -11.48 0.41 -20.16
N LEU A 150 -11.06 -0.12 -19.01
CA LEU A 150 -10.66 -1.51 -18.81
C LEU A 150 -11.86 -2.47 -18.65
N GLY A 151 -13.09 -1.97 -18.71
CA GLY A 151 -14.32 -2.77 -18.60
C GLY A 151 -14.81 -3.00 -17.17
N ALA A 152 -14.19 -2.38 -16.16
CA ALA A 152 -14.66 -2.48 -14.79
C ALA A 152 -15.86 -1.54 -14.53
N ARG A 153 -16.80 -2.01 -13.69
CA ARG A 153 -17.90 -1.17 -13.18
C ARG A 153 -17.41 -0.42 -11.94
N VAL A 154 -17.38 0.91 -12.04
CA VAL A 154 -17.05 1.77 -10.90
C VAL A 154 -18.34 2.08 -10.11
N VAL A 155 -18.40 1.62 -8.87
CA VAL A 155 -19.53 1.82 -7.95
C VAL A 155 -19.21 2.99 -7.02
N SER A 156 -19.87 4.13 -7.25
CA SER A 156 -19.73 5.33 -6.41
C SER A 156 -20.42 5.12 -5.06
N VAL A 157 -19.68 5.26 -3.96
CA VAL A 157 -20.20 5.16 -2.59
C VAL A 157 -20.54 6.56 -2.08
N GLU A 158 -21.84 6.78 -1.84
CA GLU A 158 -22.41 8.09 -1.53
C GLU A 158 -22.63 8.34 -0.03
N GLU A 159 -22.44 7.32 0.80
CA GLU A 159 -22.66 7.39 2.25
C GLU A 159 -21.40 7.84 3.00
N GLY A 160 -21.58 8.35 4.22
CA GLY A 160 -20.49 8.75 5.12
C GLY A 160 -19.62 9.89 4.56
N LEU A 161 -18.30 9.82 4.79
CA LEU A 161 -17.35 10.78 4.24
C LEU A 161 -17.05 10.57 2.75
N LYS A 162 -17.57 9.48 2.17
CA LYS A 162 -17.42 9.15 0.75
C LYS A 162 -15.94 9.01 0.34
N THR A 163 -15.15 8.37 1.19
CA THR A 163 -13.70 8.14 1.00
C THR A 163 -13.37 6.64 0.98
N LEU A 164 -12.07 6.30 0.99
CA LEU A 164 -11.56 4.93 1.05
C LEU A 164 -12.19 4.07 2.17
N LYS A 165 -12.46 4.64 3.35
CA LYS A 165 -13.07 3.89 4.47
C LYS A 165 -14.47 3.37 4.08
N GLU A 166 -15.31 4.23 3.53
CA GLU A 166 -16.66 3.84 3.11
C GLU A 166 -16.63 2.89 1.90
N ALA A 167 -15.72 3.14 0.95
CA ALA A 167 -15.48 2.21 -0.17
C ALA A 167 -15.08 0.81 0.28
N THR A 168 -14.21 0.71 1.30
CA THR A 168 -13.79 -0.58 1.89
C THR A 168 -14.98 -1.29 2.55
N THR A 169 -15.80 -0.55 3.30
CA THR A 169 -16.98 -1.10 3.95
C THR A 169 -17.97 -1.65 2.93
N ALA A 170 -18.25 -0.89 1.87
CA ALA A 170 -19.15 -1.30 0.79
C ALA A 170 -18.62 -2.52 0.01
N ALA A 171 -17.32 -2.57 -0.29
CA ALA A 171 -16.70 -3.71 -0.97
C ALA A 171 -16.79 -5.00 -0.13
N ILE A 172 -16.53 -4.90 1.18
CA ILE A 172 -16.68 -6.05 2.10
C ILE A 172 -18.13 -6.51 2.13
N GLN A 173 -19.11 -5.60 2.28
CA GLN A 173 -20.53 -5.96 2.28
C GLN A 173 -20.97 -6.64 0.97
N ALA A 174 -20.53 -6.11 -0.17
CA ALA A 174 -20.80 -6.71 -1.47
C ALA A 174 -20.19 -8.11 -1.60
N TRP A 175 -18.95 -8.28 -1.13
CA TRP A 175 -18.31 -9.59 -1.10
C TRP A 175 -19.06 -10.59 -0.23
N VAL A 176 -19.55 -10.19 0.95
CA VAL A 176 -20.37 -11.05 1.81
C VAL A 176 -21.67 -11.47 1.12
N ASN A 177 -22.27 -10.59 0.32
CA ASN A 177 -23.50 -10.90 -0.43
C ASN A 177 -23.26 -11.80 -1.65
N GLU A 178 -22.06 -11.77 -2.24
CA GLU A 178 -21.69 -12.52 -3.45
C GLU A 178 -20.60 -13.57 -3.17
N ILE A 179 -20.53 -14.06 -1.93
CA ILE A 179 -19.34 -14.74 -1.39
C ILE A 179 -18.95 -16.04 -2.12
N GLU A 180 -19.94 -16.73 -2.69
CA GLU A 180 -19.73 -17.95 -3.47
C GLU A 180 -19.14 -17.67 -4.85
N SER A 181 -19.56 -16.58 -5.51
CA SER A 181 -19.28 -16.30 -6.92
C SER A 181 -18.15 -15.27 -7.14
N ALA A 182 -17.95 -14.36 -6.18
CA ALA A 182 -17.02 -13.26 -6.28
C ALA A 182 -15.80 -13.43 -5.36
N PHE A 183 -14.66 -12.93 -5.82
CA PHE A 183 -13.43 -12.86 -5.04
C PHE A 183 -13.14 -11.41 -4.66
N TYR A 184 -12.84 -11.14 -3.40
CA TYR A 184 -12.46 -9.81 -2.94
C TYR A 184 -10.94 -9.60 -3.05
N VAL A 185 -10.52 -8.76 -3.99
CA VAL A 185 -9.11 -8.39 -4.19
C VAL A 185 -8.79 -7.22 -3.26
N ILE A 186 -8.31 -7.54 -2.06
CA ILE A 186 -7.96 -6.52 -1.06
C ILE A 186 -6.75 -5.69 -1.52
N GLY A 187 -6.79 -4.37 -1.28
CA GLY A 187 -5.79 -3.43 -1.81
C GLY A 187 -4.54 -3.24 -0.97
N SER A 188 -4.47 -3.77 0.24
CA SER A 188 -3.32 -3.59 1.13
C SER A 188 -3.15 -4.72 2.14
N ALA A 189 -2.04 -4.73 2.88
CA ALA A 189 -1.70 -5.73 3.89
C ALA A 189 -2.51 -5.55 5.19
N VAL A 190 -3.82 -5.40 5.04
CA VAL A 190 -4.82 -5.15 6.08
C VAL A 190 -5.89 -6.24 6.00
N GLY A 191 -6.92 -6.14 6.84
CA GLY A 191 -8.05 -7.06 6.79
C GLY A 191 -7.83 -8.34 7.60
N PRO A 192 -8.86 -9.20 7.67
CA PRO A 192 -8.77 -10.46 8.41
C PRO A 192 -7.75 -11.39 7.76
N HIS A 193 -7.15 -12.28 8.55
CA HIS A 193 -6.40 -13.42 8.00
C HIS A 193 -7.26 -14.19 6.98
N PRO A 194 -6.71 -14.62 5.83
CA PRO A 194 -5.29 -14.66 5.45
C PRO A 194 -4.76 -13.43 4.69
N TYR A 195 -5.57 -12.39 4.48
CA TYR A 195 -5.23 -11.28 3.58
C TYR A 195 -3.89 -10.58 3.88
N PRO A 196 -3.55 -10.18 5.12
CA PRO A 196 -2.28 -9.51 5.39
C PRO A 196 -1.06 -10.34 4.95
N ARG A 197 -1.09 -11.66 5.17
CA ARG A 197 -0.03 -12.59 4.78
C ARG A 197 0.05 -12.73 3.26
N ILE A 198 -1.08 -12.94 2.60
CA ILE A 198 -1.15 -13.09 1.15
C ILE A 198 -0.59 -11.84 0.45
N VAL A 199 -1.04 -10.66 0.88
CA VAL A 199 -0.62 -9.39 0.28
C VAL A 199 0.86 -9.15 0.51
N ARG A 200 1.39 -9.43 1.71
CA ARG A 200 2.85 -9.37 1.95
C ARG A 200 3.59 -10.29 0.99
N ASP A 201 3.19 -11.56 0.92
CA ASP A 201 3.91 -12.56 0.14
C ASP A 201 3.93 -12.16 -1.36
N PHE A 202 2.83 -11.65 -1.90
CA PHE A 202 2.77 -11.15 -3.28
C PHE A 202 3.52 -9.82 -3.49
N GLN A 203 3.69 -9.01 -2.46
CA GLN A 203 4.51 -7.79 -2.52
C GLN A 203 6.00 -8.04 -2.20
N SER A 204 6.36 -9.22 -1.68
CA SER A 204 7.73 -9.56 -1.28
C SER A 204 8.75 -9.51 -2.42
N ILE A 205 8.28 -9.58 -3.67
CA ILE A 205 9.10 -9.41 -4.86
C ILE A 205 9.86 -8.07 -4.85
N ILE A 206 9.29 -7.01 -4.28
CA ILE A 206 9.93 -5.70 -4.15
C ILE A 206 11.21 -5.84 -3.32
N GLY A 207 11.13 -6.45 -2.14
CA GLY A 207 12.28 -6.67 -1.26
C GLY A 207 13.29 -7.64 -1.86
N ARG A 208 12.83 -8.75 -2.45
CA ARG A 208 13.69 -9.75 -3.09
C ARG A 208 14.57 -9.13 -4.19
N GLU A 209 13.95 -8.39 -5.09
CA GLU A 209 14.68 -7.69 -6.16
C GLU A 209 15.63 -6.64 -5.59
N THR A 210 15.18 -5.84 -4.62
CA THR A 210 16.02 -4.81 -3.97
C THR A 210 17.28 -5.43 -3.37
N LYS A 211 17.16 -6.56 -2.65
CA LYS A 211 18.30 -7.25 -2.03
C LYS A 211 19.28 -7.82 -3.06
N VAL A 212 18.79 -8.28 -4.22
CA VAL A 212 19.65 -8.70 -5.35
C VAL A 212 20.36 -7.50 -5.97
N GLN A 213 19.63 -6.44 -6.27
CA GLN A 213 20.16 -5.24 -6.93
C GLN A 213 21.19 -4.50 -6.07
N LEU A 214 21.01 -4.44 -4.74
CA LEU A 214 22.01 -3.89 -3.83
C LEU A 214 23.33 -4.66 -3.88
N LYS A 215 23.28 -5.99 -4.02
CA LYS A 215 24.49 -6.82 -4.20
C LYS A 215 25.18 -6.52 -5.53
N GLU A 216 24.43 -6.27 -6.60
CA GLU A 216 24.98 -5.86 -7.90
C GLU A 216 25.71 -4.51 -7.82
N TYR A 217 25.19 -3.58 -7.01
CA TYR A 217 25.87 -2.32 -6.68
C TYR A 217 27.04 -2.48 -5.70
N GLY A 218 27.20 -3.64 -5.07
CA GLY A 218 28.22 -3.89 -4.05
C GLY A 218 28.01 -3.10 -2.76
N VAL A 219 26.76 -2.75 -2.44
CA VAL A 219 26.41 -1.94 -1.25
C VAL A 219 25.47 -2.71 -0.30
N HIS A 220 25.55 -2.37 0.98
CA HIS A 220 24.63 -2.83 2.02
C HIS A 220 23.80 -1.64 2.51
N PRO A 221 22.46 -1.75 2.65
CA PRO A 221 21.62 -0.63 3.04
C PRO A 221 21.66 -0.40 4.56
N ASP A 222 21.91 0.82 5.02
CA ASP A 222 21.72 1.16 6.43
C ASP A 222 20.23 1.41 6.76
N TYR A 223 19.49 1.92 5.78
CA TYR A 223 18.08 2.31 5.91
C TYR A 223 17.24 1.83 4.72
N VAL A 224 16.05 1.31 5.00
CA VAL A 224 15.01 1.04 4.01
C VAL A 224 13.74 1.78 4.42
N ILE A 225 13.28 2.68 3.56
CA ILE A 225 12.22 3.65 3.84
C ILE A 225 11.05 3.43 2.89
N ALA A 226 9.83 3.41 3.41
CA ALA A 226 8.61 3.27 2.62
C ALA A 226 7.43 4.00 3.27
N CYS A 227 6.47 4.45 2.48
CA CYS A 227 5.26 5.09 3.01
C CYS A 227 4.25 4.05 3.51
N VAL A 228 3.47 4.39 4.51
CA VAL A 228 2.57 3.48 5.23
C VAL A 228 1.18 4.11 5.32
N GLY A 229 0.29 3.66 4.43
CA GLY A 229 -1.15 3.72 4.63
C GLY A 229 -1.58 2.41 5.28
N GLY A 230 -2.21 1.52 4.51
CA GLY A 230 -2.41 0.13 4.97
C GLY A 230 -1.12 -0.73 5.04
N GLY A 231 -0.05 -0.35 4.33
CA GLY A 231 1.30 -0.94 4.51
C GLY A 231 1.81 -1.92 3.44
N SER A 232 1.03 -2.24 2.39
CA SER A 232 1.45 -3.23 1.37
C SER A 232 2.81 -2.99 0.71
N ASN A 233 3.12 -1.76 0.27
CA ASN A 233 4.43 -1.45 -0.33
C ASN A 233 5.58 -1.54 0.68
N ALA A 234 5.33 -1.11 1.91
CA ALA A 234 6.33 -1.08 2.98
C ALA A 234 6.68 -2.50 3.43
N ILE A 235 5.67 -3.32 3.74
CA ILE A 235 5.94 -4.72 4.10
C ILE A 235 6.55 -5.51 2.94
N GLY A 236 6.16 -5.20 1.69
CA GLY A 236 6.74 -5.79 0.50
C GLY A 236 8.25 -5.59 0.41
N ILE A 237 8.72 -4.35 0.57
CA ILE A 237 10.16 -4.07 0.56
C ILE A 237 10.86 -4.55 1.85
N PHE A 238 10.24 -4.38 3.02
CA PHE A 238 10.81 -4.78 4.31
C PHE A 238 11.00 -6.28 4.45
N SER A 239 10.15 -7.09 3.82
CA SER A 239 10.15 -8.55 3.94
C SER A 239 11.52 -9.21 3.72
N ALA A 240 12.36 -8.65 2.84
CA ALA A 240 13.69 -9.18 2.56
C ALA A 240 14.77 -8.79 3.59
N PHE A 241 14.45 -7.86 4.49
CA PHE A 241 15.39 -7.27 5.46
C PHE A 241 14.95 -7.49 6.92
N LEU A 242 13.82 -8.17 7.17
CA LEU A 242 13.31 -8.40 8.53
C LEU A 242 14.33 -9.06 9.46
N ASP A 243 15.14 -9.98 8.94
CA ASP A 243 16.18 -10.70 9.69
C ASP A 243 17.54 -9.97 9.73
N ASP A 244 17.71 -8.91 8.94
CA ASP A 244 18.94 -8.12 8.90
C ASP A 244 18.89 -7.04 10.00
N ALA A 245 19.34 -7.39 11.21
CA ALA A 245 19.21 -6.55 12.42
C ALA A 245 19.97 -5.21 12.35
N ASP A 246 20.95 -5.12 11.45
CA ASP A 246 21.72 -3.91 11.15
C ASP A 246 20.99 -2.96 10.18
N VAL A 247 19.96 -3.43 9.48
CA VAL A 247 19.15 -2.62 8.55
C VAL A 247 17.98 -1.97 9.29
N ASN A 248 17.96 -0.63 9.28
CA ASN A 248 16.90 0.17 9.89
C ASN A 248 15.69 0.24 8.95
N LEU A 249 14.53 -0.24 9.40
CA LEU A 249 13.29 -0.22 8.64
C LEU A 249 12.43 0.97 9.09
N ILE A 250 12.10 1.86 8.15
CA ILE A 250 11.40 3.10 8.44
C ILE A 250 10.11 3.19 7.63
N GLY A 251 8.97 3.13 8.33
CA GLY A 251 7.66 3.44 7.78
C GLY A 251 7.33 4.92 7.93
N VAL A 252 6.77 5.53 6.89
CA VAL A 252 6.38 6.95 6.91
C VAL A 252 4.87 7.10 6.71
N GLU A 253 4.19 7.61 7.71
CA GLU A 253 2.74 7.82 7.70
C GLU A 253 2.37 9.28 7.46
N ALA A 254 1.14 9.52 7.02
CA ALA A 254 0.67 10.87 6.72
C ALA A 254 0.27 11.62 7.99
N ALA A 255 1.02 12.65 8.34
CA ALA A 255 0.71 13.54 9.44
C ALA A 255 -0.29 14.65 9.06
N GLY A 256 -0.73 14.73 7.81
CA GLY A 256 -1.69 15.73 7.33
C GLY A 256 -1.23 17.16 7.62
N LEU A 257 -2.07 17.93 8.33
CA LEU A 257 -1.74 19.28 8.80
C LEU A 257 -0.84 19.30 10.05
N GLY A 258 -0.49 18.12 10.56
CA GLY A 258 0.34 17.90 11.73
C GLY A 258 -0.28 16.86 12.66
N ALA A 259 0.53 15.92 13.17
CA ALA A 259 0.07 14.85 14.06
C ALA A 259 -0.47 15.34 15.43
N HIS A 260 -0.35 16.64 15.74
CA HIS A 260 -0.92 17.28 16.93
C HIS A 260 -2.31 17.89 16.68
N THR A 261 -2.74 17.94 15.43
CA THR A 261 -4.06 18.40 14.99
C THR A 261 -4.98 17.19 14.79
N PRO A 262 -6.31 17.33 14.71
CA PRO A 262 -7.19 16.23 14.33
C PRO A 262 -7.08 15.84 12.85
N TYR A 263 -6.35 16.61 12.03
CA TYR A 263 -6.27 16.42 10.58
C TYR A 263 -5.00 15.66 10.19
N HIS A 264 -4.99 14.36 10.46
CA HIS A 264 -3.88 13.47 10.13
C HIS A 264 -4.35 12.02 9.88
N ALA A 265 -3.47 11.19 9.33
CA ALA A 265 -3.60 9.74 9.29
C ALA A 265 -2.36 9.05 9.93
N ALA A 266 -1.81 9.65 10.99
CA ALA A 266 -0.61 9.18 11.69
C ALA A 266 -0.93 8.06 12.69
N THR A 267 -1.42 6.93 12.17
CA THR A 267 -2.00 5.82 12.93
C THR A 267 -1.04 5.18 13.93
N LEU A 268 0.22 4.93 13.59
CA LEU A 268 1.19 4.33 14.50
C LEU A 268 1.75 5.33 15.52
N THR A 269 1.77 6.63 15.19
CA THR A 269 2.18 7.68 16.12
C THR A 269 1.11 8.00 17.17
N LYS A 270 -0.18 8.00 16.80
CA LYS A 270 -1.29 8.48 17.66
C LYS A 270 -2.35 7.45 18.00
N GLY A 271 -2.42 6.36 17.26
CA GLY A 271 -3.43 5.33 17.43
C GLY A 271 -3.18 4.46 18.66
N ARG A 272 -4.18 3.61 18.92
CA ARG A 272 -4.13 2.61 19.99
C ARG A 272 -4.67 1.29 19.47
N THR A 273 -4.41 0.21 20.21
CA THR A 273 -4.92 -1.12 19.79
C THR A 273 -6.44 -1.11 19.69
N GLY A 274 -6.98 -1.56 18.57
CA GLY A 274 -8.42 -1.64 18.30
C GLY A 274 -8.73 -2.68 17.23
N ILE A 275 -10.00 -2.78 16.85
CA ILE A 275 -10.48 -3.69 15.81
C ILE A 275 -11.13 -2.85 14.71
N ILE A 276 -10.66 -3.03 13.47
CA ILE A 276 -11.20 -2.35 12.30
C ILE A 276 -11.09 -3.27 11.09
N HIS A 277 -12.10 -3.27 10.23
CA HIS A 277 -12.11 -4.00 8.95
C HIS A 277 -11.66 -5.47 9.06
N GLY A 278 -12.08 -6.19 10.10
CA GLY A 278 -11.80 -7.61 10.26
C GLY A 278 -10.49 -7.98 10.97
N MET A 279 -9.71 -7.01 11.44
CA MET A 279 -8.43 -7.26 12.12
C MET A 279 -8.29 -6.50 13.43
N LYS A 280 -7.55 -7.09 14.38
CA LYS A 280 -7.00 -6.38 15.53
C LYS A 280 -5.67 -5.73 15.14
N THR A 281 -5.59 -4.42 15.22
CA THR A 281 -4.41 -3.63 14.82
C THR A 281 -4.26 -2.38 15.69
N ILE A 282 -3.37 -1.45 15.32
CA ILE A 282 -3.36 -0.07 15.82
C ILE A 282 -4.26 0.77 14.90
N VAL A 283 -5.12 1.59 15.49
CA VAL A 283 -6.13 2.40 14.80
C VAL A 283 -6.34 3.73 15.52
N LEU A 284 -6.67 4.77 14.76
CA LEU A 284 -7.14 6.06 15.27
C LEU A 284 -8.62 5.94 15.69
N GLN A 285 -8.87 6.16 16.97
CA GLN A 285 -10.19 5.98 17.59
C GLN A 285 -10.31 6.82 18.85
N ASP A 286 -11.50 7.34 19.10
CA ASP A 286 -11.83 8.14 20.28
C ASP A 286 -11.85 7.27 21.56
N GLU A 287 -12.10 7.89 22.72
CA GLU A 287 -12.13 7.20 24.01
C GLU A 287 -13.15 6.06 24.10
N TYR A 288 -14.24 6.12 23.32
CA TYR A 288 -15.31 5.12 23.26
C TYR A 288 -15.03 4.00 22.25
N GLY A 289 -13.95 4.10 21.48
CA GLY A 289 -13.58 3.11 20.46
C GLY A 289 -14.24 3.35 19.10
N MET A 290 -14.80 4.54 18.88
CA MET A 290 -15.31 4.94 17.57
C MET A 290 -14.14 5.33 16.67
N ILE A 291 -14.12 4.80 15.45
CA ILE A 291 -13.06 5.10 14.47
C ILE A 291 -13.12 6.58 14.10
N GLU A 292 -12.00 7.28 14.30
CA GLU A 292 -11.90 8.70 14.01
C GLU A 292 -11.82 8.95 12.49
N PRO A 293 -12.35 10.08 12.02
CA PRO A 293 -12.03 10.57 10.69
C PRO A 293 -10.53 10.88 10.61
N VAL A 294 -9.96 10.69 9.42
CA VAL A 294 -8.55 10.98 9.15
C VAL A 294 -8.42 11.96 8.00
N HIS A 295 -7.21 12.50 7.84
CA HIS A 295 -6.93 13.42 6.77
C HIS A 295 -5.48 13.28 6.27
N SER A 296 -5.33 13.30 4.94
CA SER A 296 -4.08 13.53 4.24
C SER A 296 -4.36 14.12 2.86
N ILE A 297 -3.43 14.91 2.31
CA ILE A 297 -3.46 15.24 0.88
C ILE A 297 -3.35 13.98 -0.02
N SER A 298 -2.81 12.90 0.52
CA SER A 298 -2.61 11.63 -0.16
C SER A 298 -3.78 10.67 0.10
N ALA A 299 -4.69 10.54 -0.86
CA ALA A 299 -5.81 9.59 -0.76
C ALA A 299 -5.36 8.12 -0.50
N GLY A 300 -4.16 7.71 -0.92
CA GLY A 300 -3.61 6.38 -0.64
C GLY A 300 -3.08 6.17 0.78
N LEU A 301 -2.89 7.24 1.56
CA LEU A 301 -2.46 7.21 2.97
C LEU A 301 -3.57 7.62 3.95
N ASP A 302 -4.70 8.10 3.43
CA ASP A 302 -5.86 8.55 4.21
C ASP A 302 -6.68 7.35 4.75
N TYR A 303 -6.08 6.64 5.72
CA TYR A 303 -6.66 5.43 6.30
C TYR A 303 -6.41 5.38 7.82
N PRO A 304 -7.45 5.18 8.66
CA PRO A 304 -7.32 5.25 10.12
C PRO A 304 -6.66 4.02 10.77
N GLY A 305 -6.52 2.92 10.03
CA GLY A 305 -5.88 1.70 10.50
C GLY A 305 -4.48 1.49 9.90
N VAL A 306 -3.87 0.36 10.23
CA VAL A 306 -2.62 -0.09 9.61
C VAL A 306 -2.57 -1.62 9.57
N GLY A 307 -1.78 -2.20 8.68
CA GLY A 307 -1.59 -3.66 8.62
C GLY A 307 -1.10 -4.25 9.96
N PRO A 308 -1.59 -5.43 10.36
CA PRO A 308 -1.30 -5.99 11.69
C PRO A 308 0.18 -6.36 11.85
N GLU A 309 0.87 -6.72 10.77
CA GLU A 309 2.30 -6.97 10.78
C GLU A 309 3.10 -5.69 11.05
N HIS A 310 2.68 -4.53 10.52
CA HIS A 310 3.30 -3.25 10.86
C HIS A 310 3.08 -2.88 12.33
N ALA A 311 1.88 -3.12 12.87
CA ALA A 311 1.61 -2.93 14.30
C ALA A 311 2.52 -3.82 15.17
N HIS A 312 2.76 -5.06 14.75
CA HIS A 312 3.70 -5.96 15.40
C HIS A 312 5.16 -5.50 15.30
N LEU A 313 5.60 -5.07 14.11
CA LEU A 313 6.94 -4.53 13.89
C LEU A 313 7.20 -3.25 14.68
N HIS A 314 6.17 -2.43 14.88
CA HIS A 314 6.22 -1.24 15.74
C HIS A 314 6.39 -1.64 17.22
N GLU A 315 5.56 -2.56 17.72
CA GLU A 315 5.62 -3.01 19.11
C GLU A 315 6.94 -3.71 19.45
N SER A 316 7.41 -4.57 18.55
CA SER A 316 8.70 -5.27 18.69
C SER A 316 9.91 -4.35 18.46
N LYS A 317 9.69 -3.10 18.03
CA LYS A 317 10.71 -2.12 17.66
C LYS A 317 11.61 -2.57 16.50
N ARG A 318 11.18 -3.57 15.71
CA ARG A 318 11.90 -3.98 14.50
C ARG A 318 11.83 -2.91 13.42
N ALA A 319 10.72 -2.18 13.33
CA ALA A 319 10.57 -1.03 12.44
C ALA A 319 10.17 0.23 13.22
N ALA A 320 10.68 1.37 12.80
CA ALA A 320 10.32 2.68 13.33
C ALA A 320 9.34 3.39 12.38
N TYR A 321 8.43 4.17 12.93
CA TYR A 321 7.39 4.85 12.15
C TYR A 321 7.34 6.34 12.51
N TYR A 322 7.22 7.19 11.48
CA TYR A 322 7.26 8.64 11.63
C TYR A 322 6.22 9.32 10.75
N GLY A 323 5.63 10.40 11.27
CA GLY A 323 4.72 11.25 10.52
C GLY A 323 5.43 12.28 9.64
N VAL A 324 4.91 12.48 8.42
CA VAL A 324 5.28 13.56 7.49
C VAL A 324 4.04 14.38 7.14
N THR A 325 4.13 15.70 7.24
CA THR A 325 3.01 16.60 6.91
C THR A 325 2.81 16.74 5.41
N ASP A 326 1.63 17.24 5.01
CA ASP A 326 1.33 17.50 3.61
C ASP A 326 2.33 18.49 2.98
N ASP A 327 2.74 19.53 3.74
CA ASP A 327 3.76 20.50 3.30
C ASP A 327 5.12 19.82 3.04
N GLU A 328 5.57 19.00 3.98
CA GLU A 328 6.84 18.27 3.86
C GLU A 328 6.82 17.33 2.65
N CYS A 329 5.69 16.62 2.47
CA CYS A 329 5.47 15.74 1.32
C CYS A 329 5.55 16.50 -0.01
N ILE A 330 4.82 17.61 -0.16
CA ILE A 330 4.80 18.39 -1.41
C ILE A 330 6.18 19.00 -1.71
N ASN A 331 6.91 19.46 -0.69
CA ASN A 331 8.27 19.94 -0.87
C ASN A 331 9.20 18.84 -1.39
N ALA A 332 9.11 17.62 -0.85
CA ALA A 332 9.90 16.48 -1.31
C ALA A 332 9.54 16.03 -2.73
N LEU A 333 8.26 16.11 -3.10
CA LEU A 333 7.80 15.87 -4.48
C LEU A 333 8.49 16.84 -5.44
N TYR A 334 8.45 18.15 -5.15
CA TYR A 334 9.10 19.16 -5.99
C TYR A 334 10.62 18.99 -6.04
N LEU A 335 11.26 18.71 -4.90
CA LEU A 335 12.70 18.50 -4.83
C LEU A 335 13.13 17.31 -5.69
N THR A 336 12.47 16.16 -5.51
CA THR A 336 12.76 14.93 -6.28
C THR A 336 12.52 15.15 -7.77
N SER A 337 11.44 15.83 -8.14
CA SER A 337 11.13 16.16 -9.54
C SER A 337 12.20 17.03 -10.18
N ARG A 338 12.71 18.04 -9.45
CA ARG A 338 13.74 18.96 -9.96
C ARG A 338 15.14 18.35 -10.00
N LEU A 339 15.46 17.49 -9.04
CA LEU A 339 16.79 16.89 -8.95
C LEU A 339 16.93 15.67 -9.84
N GLU A 340 15.92 14.81 -9.92
CA GLU A 340 16.03 13.51 -10.60
C GLU A 340 15.14 13.38 -11.85
N GLY A 341 14.28 14.37 -12.14
CA GLY A 341 13.33 14.27 -13.26
C GLY A 341 12.27 13.17 -13.05
N ILE A 342 12.06 12.75 -11.80
CA ILE A 342 11.07 11.74 -11.42
C ILE A 342 9.94 12.48 -10.71
N ILE A 343 8.71 12.32 -11.21
CA ILE A 343 7.50 12.83 -10.54
C ILE A 343 6.92 11.69 -9.69
N PRO A 344 7.29 11.57 -8.41
CA PRO A 344 6.75 10.53 -7.54
C PRO A 344 5.26 10.77 -7.25
N ALA A 345 4.55 9.70 -6.90
CA ALA A 345 3.22 9.83 -6.30
C ALA A 345 3.32 10.61 -4.97
N ILE A 346 2.24 11.30 -4.58
CA ILE A 346 2.17 11.97 -3.27
C ILE A 346 2.41 10.97 -2.14
N GLU A 347 1.91 9.73 -2.24
CA GLU A 347 2.18 8.67 -1.28
C GLU A 347 3.69 8.42 -1.15
N SER A 348 4.40 8.24 -2.26
CA SER A 348 5.84 7.98 -2.27
C SER A 348 6.64 9.19 -1.79
N SER A 349 6.13 10.39 -2.02
CA SER A 349 6.73 11.66 -1.60
C SER A 349 6.78 11.80 -0.08
N HIS A 350 5.88 11.14 0.67
CA HIS A 350 6.00 11.04 2.12
C HIS A 350 7.28 10.31 2.54
N ALA A 351 7.57 9.16 1.91
CA ALA A 351 8.79 8.41 2.19
C ALA A 351 10.05 9.22 1.85
N LEU A 352 10.02 9.94 0.73
CA LEU A 352 11.10 10.83 0.31
C LEU A 352 11.29 12.03 1.25
N ALA A 353 10.21 12.63 1.73
CA ALA A 353 10.27 13.78 2.66
C ALA A 353 10.96 13.45 3.99
N TYR A 354 10.92 12.18 4.41
CA TYR A 354 11.61 11.76 5.61
C TYR A 354 13.13 11.88 5.51
N LEU A 355 13.70 11.92 4.29
CA LEU A 355 15.14 12.18 4.09
C LEU A 355 15.58 13.52 4.70
N GLU A 356 14.72 14.55 4.63
CA GLU A 356 14.97 15.87 5.22
C GLU A 356 15.10 15.82 6.75
N LYS A 357 14.44 14.84 7.38
CA LYS A 357 14.51 14.60 8.83
C LYS A 357 15.65 13.65 9.19
N LEU A 358 15.92 12.66 8.36
CA LEU A 358 16.91 11.62 8.62
C LEU A 358 18.33 12.13 8.38
N CYS A 359 18.62 12.59 7.17
CA CYS A 359 19.99 12.86 6.70
C CYS A 359 20.75 13.87 7.58
N PRO A 360 20.17 15.00 8.03
CA PRO A 360 20.88 15.94 8.91
C PRO A 360 21.31 15.35 10.26
N ASN A 361 20.69 14.25 10.70
CA ASN A 361 20.98 13.59 11.97
C ASN A 361 21.98 12.43 11.83
N LEU A 362 22.43 12.11 10.60
CA LEU A 362 23.40 11.06 10.36
C LEU A 362 24.82 11.60 10.49
N THR A 363 25.64 10.94 11.31
CA THR A 363 27.05 11.35 11.56
C THR A 363 28.05 10.73 10.58
N LYS A 364 27.59 9.80 9.75
CA LYS A 364 28.40 9.07 8.77
C LYS A 364 27.64 8.96 7.47
N LYS A 365 28.37 8.82 6.37
CA LYS A 365 27.78 8.51 5.07
C LYS A 365 27.06 7.15 5.17
N SER A 366 25.84 7.09 4.64
CA SER A 366 24.96 5.93 4.77
C SER A 366 24.34 5.59 3.41
N VAL A 367 23.92 4.35 3.25
CA VAL A 367 23.17 3.84 2.11
C VAL A 367 21.70 3.78 2.48
N ILE A 368 20.88 4.55 1.77
CA ILE A 368 19.45 4.72 2.05
C ILE A 368 18.67 4.25 0.83
N VAL A 369 17.78 3.29 1.02
CA VAL A 369 16.84 2.83 0.00
C VAL A 369 15.47 3.42 0.29
N VAL A 370 14.86 4.07 -0.70
CA VAL A 370 13.49 4.57 -0.62
C VAL A 370 12.62 3.86 -1.64
N ASN A 371 11.49 3.32 -1.19
CA ASN A 371 10.51 2.71 -2.09
C ASN A 371 9.65 3.79 -2.76
N VAL A 372 9.88 4.02 -4.06
CA VAL A 372 9.05 4.90 -4.88
C VAL A 372 7.84 4.11 -5.36
N SER A 373 6.87 3.99 -4.46
CA SER A 373 5.72 3.07 -4.56
C SER A 373 4.77 3.33 -5.74
N GLY A 374 4.83 4.49 -6.40
CA GLY A 374 4.07 4.82 -7.59
C GLY A 374 4.45 6.16 -8.22
N ARG A 375 3.96 6.41 -9.44
CA ARG A 375 4.16 7.67 -10.18
C ARG A 375 3.06 8.70 -9.94
N GLY A 376 3.43 9.97 -10.02
CA GLY A 376 2.57 11.11 -9.67
C GLY A 376 1.64 11.62 -10.77
N ASP A 377 1.49 10.93 -11.91
CA ASP A 377 0.59 11.37 -13.00
C ASP A 377 -0.85 11.61 -12.50
N LYS A 378 -1.33 10.76 -11.58
CA LYS A 378 -2.66 10.89 -10.97
C LYS A 378 -2.81 12.11 -10.07
N ASP A 379 -1.69 12.66 -9.59
CA ASP A 379 -1.65 13.68 -8.55
C ASP A 379 -1.45 15.09 -9.12
N ILE A 380 -1.23 15.25 -10.44
CA ILE A 380 -0.89 16.54 -11.05
C ILE A 380 -1.92 17.62 -10.72
N ASN A 381 -3.22 17.33 -10.81
CA ASN A 381 -4.26 18.30 -10.47
C ASN A 381 -4.26 18.68 -8.98
N THR A 382 -4.00 17.72 -8.10
CA THR A 382 -3.87 17.95 -6.65
C THR A 382 -2.65 18.83 -6.35
N VAL A 383 -1.51 18.55 -6.99
CA VAL A 383 -0.27 19.33 -6.83
C VAL A 383 -0.44 20.75 -7.37
N MET A 384 -1.10 20.93 -8.53
CA MET A 384 -1.37 22.24 -9.11
C MET A 384 -2.31 23.10 -8.26
N SER A 385 -3.24 22.48 -7.55
CA SER A 385 -4.23 23.14 -6.69
C SER A 385 -3.84 23.14 -5.21
N TYR A 386 -2.57 22.82 -4.90
CA TYR A 386 -2.11 22.72 -3.52
C TYR A 386 -2.08 24.09 -2.83
N GLU A 387 -2.68 24.14 -1.64
CA GLU A 387 -2.75 25.30 -0.76
C GLU A 387 -2.40 24.83 0.64
N LYS A 388 -1.33 25.39 1.20
CA LYS A 388 -0.85 25.07 2.55
C LYS A 388 -1.96 25.29 3.59
N GLY A 389 -2.16 24.29 4.46
CA GLY A 389 -3.15 24.35 5.54
C GLY A 389 -4.58 24.02 5.13
N LYS A 390 -4.83 23.72 3.84
CA LYS A 390 -6.14 23.30 3.35
C LYS A 390 -6.44 21.86 3.75
N ILE A 391 -7.68 21.62 4.16
CA ILE A 391 -8.19 20.27 4.39
C ILE A 391 -8.70 19.72 3.05
N TYR A 392 -8.02 18.70 2.56
CA TYR A 392 -8.43 17.86 1.43
C TYR A 392 -9.20 16.65 1.94
N GLY A 393 -10.53 16.66 1.87
CA GLY A 393 -11.34 15.54 2.37
C GLY A 393 -12.75 15.98 2.60
#